data_AF-A0A7L4YHS5-F1
#
_entry.id   AF-A0A7L4YHS5-F1
#
_cell.length_a   1.000
_cell.length_b   1.000
_cell.length_c   1.000
_cell.angle_alpha   90.00
_cell.angle_beta   90.00
_cell.angle_gamma   90.00
#
_symmetry.space_group_name_H-M   'P 1'
#
loop_
_entity.id
_entity.type
_entity.pdbx_description
1 polymer ?
#
loop_
_entity_poly.entity_id
_entity_poly.type
_entity_poly.pdbx_seq_one_letter_code
_entity_poly.pdbx_strand_id
1 'polypeptide(L)'
;MARISLNSDLGEGYGAYRMGEDDALLALVTDANIACGFHGGDPDIMDATCRTAAANGVGIGAHPGFRDLIGFGRRFVEVSRTTLANELLYQLGALTPFARRAGSSVNYVKVHGALYHAAVQDNEYADAVLDAILAYDPQLPFLCQPGTSFAQRADDRGVRRVREGYIDRGYQRDGLLVPRSAPGAVITDVNAAADRAVRLATEGTVETADGDTIDMPVDSLCIHSDSPGAPEMARGPRRACRGRGRADVDLNHGGNLAMTPPSTRRVGEDALLVELASILDVHALALQVRDHPLASELVEVVPAQRTVMVMGPMAVVQRVVADVTAAYAPPESDERPNSRTIELSVRYDGEDLDELARRLHLTTDEIIAAHTDASYSVDFFGFAPGLAYFSGVPSVLRVPRRPSPRTQVPAGSVAIANDYTVIYPAPTPGGWSLIGTLTGEALWQTDREPPNRVDVGDTVVFRAV
;
A
#
# COMPACT_ATOMS: atom_id res chain seq x y z
N MET A 1 7.63 17.08 -2.74
CA MET A 1 7.10 16.98 -4.13
C MET A 1 5.57 16.86 -4.12
N ALA A 2 4.89 17.17 -5.23
CA ALA A 2 3.45 16.86 -5.35
C ALA A 2 3.30 15.34 -5.61
N ARG A 3 2.80 14.61 -4.62
CA ARG A 3 2.52 13.16 -4.70
C ARG A 3 1.10 12.97 -5.20
N ILE A 4 0.96 12.45 -6.41
CA ILE A 4 -0.33 12.15 -7.03
C ILE A 4 -0.38 10.66 -7.35
N SER A 5 -1.50 10.02 -7.04
CA SER A 5 -1.66 8.60 -7.32
C SER A 5 -2.07 8.37 -8.77
N LEU A 6 -1.79 7.19 -9.32
CA LEU A 6 -2.29 6.73 -10.60
C LEU A 6 -3.17 5.50 -10.33
N ASN A 7 -4.47 5.63 -10.57
CA ASN A 7 -5.45 4.56 -10.38
C ASN A 7 -5.98 4.01 -11.72
N SER A 8 -6.36 2.73 -11.73
CA SER A 8 -7.06 2.11 -12.86
C SER A 8 -8.14 1.14 -12.38
N ASP A 9 -9.22 1.06 -13.16
CA ASP A 9 -10.29 0.08 -12.98
C ASP A 9 -9.79 -1.28 -13.49
N LEU A 10 -9.80 -2.31 -12.63
CA LEU A 10 -9.13 -3.60 -12.86
C LEU A 10 -9.97 -4.76 -12.32
N GLY A 11 -9.64 -5.98 -12.73
CA GLY A 11 -10.38 -7.18 -12.32
C GLY A 11 -11.79 -7.22 -12.91
N GLU A 12 -12.04 -6.54 -14.03
CA GLU A 12 -13.39 -6.40 -14.59
C GLU A 12 -13.81 -7.54 -15.54
N GLY A 13 -12.99 -8.60 -15.66
CA GLY A 13 -13.40 -9.83 -16.35
C GLY A 13 -14.52 -10.57 -15.60
N TYR A 14 -15.05 -11.65 -16.20
CA TYR A 14 -16.04 -12.51 -15.53
C TYR A 14 -16.09 -13.91 -16.13
N GLY A 15 -15.96 -14.94 -15.30
CA GLY A 15 -15.85 -16.33 -15.70
C GLY A 15 -14.68 -16.55 -16.66
N ALA A 16 -14.98 -17.00 -17.88
CA ALA A 16 -13.97 -17.19 -18.93
C ALA A 16 -13.59 -15.88 -19.65
N TYR A 17 -14.36 -14.81 -19.49
CA TYR A 17 -14.10 -13.54 -20.17
C TYR A 17 -13.02 -12.76 -19.41
N ARG A 18 -12.04 -12.25 -20.16
CA ARG A 18 -10.99 -11.35 -19.69
C ARG A 18 -11.20 -9.98 -20.31
N MET A 19 -10.90 -8.94 -19.56
CA MET A 19 -11.08 -7.54 -19.93
C MET A 19 -9.79 -6.79 -19.59
N GLY A 20 -9.34 -5.92 -20.49
CA GLY A 20 -8.12 -5.13 -20.29
C GLY A 20 -6.83 -5.95 -20.22
N GLU A 21 -5.73 -5.25 -19.89
CA GLU A 21 -4.40 -5.81 -19.66
C GLU A 21 -3.99 -5.62 -18.19
N ASP A 22 -4.74 -6.26 -17.29
CA ASP A 22 -4.64 -6.02 -15.83
C ASP A 22 -3.21 -6.15 -15.29
N ASP A 23 -2.49 -7.22 -15.63
CA ASP A 23 -1.11 -7.43 -15.15
C ASP A 23 -0.15 -6.33 -15.62
N ALA A 24 -0.35 -5.84 -16.85
CA ALA A 24 0.46 -4.75 -17.40
C ALA A 24 0.16 -3.43 -16.69
N LEU A 25 -1.11 -3.16 -16.37
CA LEU A 25 -1.52 -1.97 -15.62
C LEU A 25 -1.08 -2.04 -14.16
N LEU A 26 -1.21 -3.20 -13.50
CA LEU A 26 -0.76 -3.42 -12.12
C LEU A 26 0.76 -3.25 -11.94
N ALA A 27 1.56 -3.33 -13.01
CA ALA A 27 2.98 -2.99 -12.96
C ALA A 27 3.26 -1.47 -13.09
N LEU A 28 2.23 -0.67 -13.38
CA LEU A 28 2.34 0.75 -13.75
C LEU A 28 1.54 1.68 -12.82
N VAL A 29 0.43 1.23 -12.27
CA VAL A 29 -0.44 2.04 -11.39
C VAL A 29 0.01 1.97 -9.93
N THR A 30 -0.37 2.95 -9.13
CA THR A 30 -0.20 2.91 -7.67
C THR A 30 -1.42 2.33 -6.98
N ASP A 31 -2.60 2.38 -7.61
CA ASP A 31 -3.86 1.95 -7.03
C ASP A 31 -4.74 1.20 -8.04
N ALA A 32 -5.40 0.14 -7.58
CA ALA A 32 -6.28 -0.71 -8.36
C ALA A 32 -7.72 -0.63 -7.84
N ASN A 33 -8.64 -0.14 -8.67
CA ASN A 33 -10.08 -0.19 -8.37
C ASN A 33 -10.59 -1.57 -8.82
N ILE A 34 -10.72 -2.52 -7.90
CA ILE A 34 -11.05 -3.92 -8.22
C ILE A 34 -12.57 -4.14 -8.22
N ALA A 35 -13.11 -4.65 -9.33
CA ALA A 35 -14.53 -4.97 -9.45
C ALA A 35 -14.99 -6.03 -8.44
N CYS A 36 -16.25 -5.94 -8.00
CA CYS A 36 -16.75 -6.65 -6.81
C CYS A 36 -17.94 -7.61 -7.10
N GLY A 37 -18.08 -8.12 -8.32
CA GLY A 37 -19.04 -9.17 -8.68
C GLY A 37 -20.36 -8.72 -9.29
N PHE A 38 -20.67 -7.43 -9.28
CA PHE A 38 -21.96 -6.93 -9.76
C PHE A 38 -21.92 -6.44 -11.20
N HIS A 39 -20.92 -5.64 -11.56
CA HIS A 39 -20.70 -5.20 -12.94
C HIS A 39 -19.60 -6.00 -13.66
N GLY A 40 -18.72 -6.64 -12.89
CA GLY A 40 -17.58 -7.45 -13.31
C GLY A 40 -16.85 -8.01 -12.07
N GLY A 41 -15.86 -8.86 -12.28
CA GLY A 41 -15.03 -9.47 -11.22
C GLY A 41 -15.71 -10.61 -10.49
N ASP A 42 -15.42 -11.86 -10.87
CA ASP A 42 -15.83 -13.03 -10.08
C ASP A 42 -14.82 -13.34 -8.94
N PRO A 43 -15.13 -14.26 -8.01
CA PRO A 43 -14.26 -14.57 -6.88
C PRO A 43 -12.81 -14.95 -7.26
N ASP A 44 -12.62 -15.67 -8.36
CA ASP A 44 -11.29 -16.12 -8.79
C ASP A 44 -10.49 -14.94 -9.38
N ILE A 45 -11.16 -14.07 -10.14
CA ILE A 45 -10.57 -12.83 -10.65
C ILE A 45 -10.22 -11.88 -9.50
N MET A 46 -11.14 -11.63 -8.57
CA MET A 46 -10.90 -10.78 -7.40
C MET A 46 -9.67 -11.24 -6.61
N ASP A 47 -9.54 -12.55 -6.38
CA ASP A 47 -8.38 -13.13 -5.72
C ASP A 47 -7.08 -12.94 -6.50
N ALA A 48 -7.10 -13.25 -7.80
CA ALA A 48 -5.92 -13.10 -8.65
C ALA A 48 -5.45 -11.65 -8.71
N THR A 49 -6.37 -10.70 -8.96
CA THR A 49 -6.07 -9.27 -9.01
C THR A 49 -5.56 -8.76 -7.66
N CYS A 50 -6.15 -9.17 -6.53
CA CYS A 50 -5.66 -8.80 -5.19
C CYS A 50 -4.22 -9.30 -4.95
N ARG A 51 -3.90 -10.54 -5.31
CA ARG A 51 -2.55 -11.08 -5.15
C ARG A 51 -1.54 -10.34 -6.02
N THR A 52 -1.84 -10.10 -7.29
CA THR A 52 -0.95 -9.36 -8.19
C THR A 52 -0.76 -7.93 -7.71
N ALA A 53 -1.83 -7.25 -7.29
CA ALA A 53 -1.76 -5.91 -6.72
C ALA A 53 -0.85 -5.87 -5.48
N ALA A 54 -1.06 -6.77 -4.51
CA ALA A 54 -0.25 -6.83 -3.31
C ALA A 54 1.23 -7.15 -3.62
N ALA A 55 1.50 -8.07 -4.55
CA ALA A 55 2.87 -8.41 -4.97
C ALA A 55 3.59 -7.23 -5.61
N ASN A 56 2.87 -6.33 -6.27
CA ASN A 56 3.39 -5.11 -6.89
C ASN A 56 3.36 -3.88 -5.97
N GLY A 57 2.92 -4.02 -4.70
CA GLY A 57 2.77 -2.89 -3.77
C GLY A 57 1.65 -1.91 -4.13
N VAL A 58 0.70 -2.32 -4.97
CA VAL A 58 -0.43 -1.52 -5.45
C VAL A 58 -1.54 -1.48 -4.40
N GLY A 59 -2.09 -0.28 -4.14
CA GLY A 59 -3.25 -0.07 -3.28
C GLY A 59 -4.50 -0.77 -3.80
N ILE A 60 -5.19 -1.52 -2.94
CA ILE A 60 -6.44 -2.22 -3.31
C ILE A 60 -7.63 -1.35 -2.93
N GLY A 61 -8.37 -0.87 -3.93
CA GLY A 61 -9.65 -0.20 -3.75
C GLY A 61 -10.80 -1.09 -4.19
N ALA A 62 -11.95 -0.94 -3.53
CA ALA A 62 -13.17 -1.56 -4.02
C ALA A 62 -13.76 -0.71 -5.15
N HIS A 63 -14.16 -1.38 -6.22
CA HIS A 63 -14.86 -0.78 -7.35
C HIS A 63 -16.31 -1.27 -7.45
N PRO A 64 -17.19 -0.91 -6.49
CA PRO A 64 -18.55 -1.39 -6.50
C PRO A 64 -19.42 -0.64 -7.51
N GLY A 65 -20.39 -1.35 -8.09
CA GLY A 65 -21.30 -0.80 -9.10
C GLY A 65 -22.74 -1.23 -8.89
N PHE A 66 -23.62 -0.80 -9.81
CA PHE A 66 -24.96 -1.36 -9.90
C PHE A 66 -24.91 -2.87 -10.19
N ARG A 67 -25.93 -3.59 -9.71
CA ARG A 67 -26.15 -5.01 -10.02
C ARG A 67 -26.59 -5.21 -11.47
N ASP A 68 -25.70 -4.92 -12.39
CA ASP A 68 -25.94 -4.98 -13.83
C ASP A 68 -24.73 -5.57 -14.57
N LEU A 69 -24.55 -6.88 -14.46
CA LEU A 69 -23.45 -7.57 -15.12
C LEU A 69 -23.54 -7.48 -16.66
N ILE A 70 -24.75 -7.63 -17.22
CA ILE A 70 -24.95 -7.60 -18.68
C ILE A 70 -24.66 -6.22 -19.27
N GLY A 71 -25.05 -5.15 -18.57
CA GLY A 71 -24.72 -3.78 -18.98
C GLY A 71 -23.37 -3.28 -18.47
N PHE A 72 -22.57 -4.16 -17.85
CA PHE A 72 -21.28 -3.82 -17.25
C PHE A 72 -21.39 -2.64 -16.27
N GLY A 73 -22.49 -2.50 -15.55
CA GLY A 73 -22.72 -1.39 -14.63
C GLY A 73 -22.78 -0.01 -15.29
N ARG A 74 -22.89 0.07 -16.63
CA ARG A 74 -22.95 1.32 -17.41
C ARG A 74 -24.37 1.81 -17.71
N ARG A 75 -25.40 1.11 -17.23
CA ARG A 75 -26.79 1.53 -17.32
C ARG A 75 -27.28 2.02 -15.96
N PHE A 76 -28.09 3.07 -15.99
CA PHE A 76 -28.79 3.50 -14.78
C PHE A 76 -29.76 2.40 -14.32
N VAL A 77 -29.75 2.13 -13.02
CA VAL A 77 -30.67 1.19 -12.38
C VAL A 77 -31.45 1.96 -11.32
N GLU A 78 -32.78 1.96 -11.44
CA GLU A 78 -33.65 2.51 -10.40
C GLU A 78 -33.64 1.56 -9.19
N VAL A 79 -33.13 2.06 -8.06
CA VAL A 79 -32.96 1.29 -6.83
C VAL A 79 -33.08 2.23 -5.64
N SER A 80 -33.73 1.77 -4.57
CA SER A 80 -33.86 2.58 -3.35
C SER A 80 -32.50 2.81 -2.68
N ARG A 81 -32.32 3.96 -2.01
CA ARG A 81 -31.12 4.29 -1.22
C ARG A 81 -30.70 3.15 -0.28
N THR A 82 -31.65 2.60 0.49
CA THR A 82 -31.38 1.51 1.44
C THR A 82 -30.91 0.25 0.74
N THR A 83 -31.56 -0.12 -0.37
CA THR A 83 -31.15 -1.30 -1.15
C THR A 83 -29.75 -1.10 -1.72
N LEU A 84 -29.49 0.05 -2.33
CA LEU A 84 -28.20 0.37 -2.93
C LEU A 84 -27.09 0.37 -1.87
N ALA A 85 -27.29 1.01 -0.70
CA ALA A 85 -26.31 1.01 0.38
C ALA A 85 -25.96 -0.42 0.84
N ASN A 86 -26.95 -1.30 0.98
CA ASN A 86 -26.72 -2.71 1.33
C ASN A 86 -25.97 -3.48 0.22
N GLU A 87 -26.26 -3.20 -1.05
CA GLU A 87 -25.57 -3.81 -2.18
C GLU A 87 -24.11 -3.36 -2.29
N LEU A 88 -23.81 -2.10 -1.97
CA LEU A 88 -22.45 -1.60 -1.92
C LEU A 88 -21.68 -2.19 -0.72
N LEU A 89 -22.32 -2.27 0.45
CA LEU A 89 -21.74 -2.92 1.63
C LEU A 89 -21.43 -4.40 1.38
N TYR A 90 -22.31 -5.10 0.65
CA TYR A 90 -22.06 -6.48 0.22
C TYR A 90 -20.81 -6.58 -0.65
N GLN A 91 -20.67 -5.70 -1.65
CA GLN A 91 -19.52 -5.67 -2.56
C GLN A 91 -18.20 -5.38 -1.82
N LEU A 92 -18.19 -4.44 -0.88
CA LEU A 92 -17.05 -4.16 0.00
C LEU A 92 -16.66 -5.40 0.81
N GLY A 93 -17.67 -6.04 1.43
CA GLY A 93 -17.49 -7.28 2.18
C GLY A 93 -16.99 -8.46 1.32
N ALA A 94 -17.37 -8.51 0.04
CA ALA A 94 -16.94 -9.55 -0.89
C ALA A 94 -15.45 -9.43 -1.25
N LEU A 95 -14.93 -8.21 -1.45
CA LEU A 95 -13.50 -8.00 -1.77
C LEU A 95 -12.58 -8.18 -0.57
N THR A 96 -13.05 -7.81 0.62
CA THR A 96 -12.29 -7.82 1.88
C THR A 96 -11.49 -9.11 2.15
N PRO A 97 -12.07 -10.33 2.11
CA PRO A 97 -11.32 -11.56 2.39
C PRO A 97 -10.20 -11.83 1.38
N PHE A 98 -10.37 -11.43 0.12
CA PHE A 98 -9.35 -11.61 -0.92
C PHE A 98 -8.18 -10.66 -0.73
N ALA A 99 -8.46 -9.38 -0.45
CA ALA A 99 -7.42 -8.41 -0.10
C ALA A 99 -6.60 -8.87 1.13
N ARG A 100 -7.29 -9.35 2.19
CA ARG A 100 -6.65 -9.89 3.39
C ARG A 100 -5.80 -11.13 3.10
N ARG A 101 -6.31 -12.06 2.30
CA ARG A 101 -5.57 -13.27 1.91
C ARG A 101 -4.31 -12.95 1.10
N ALA A 102 -4.35 -11.88 0.31
CA ALA A 102 -3.19 -11.36 -0.41
C ALA A 102 -2.19 -10.60 0.48
N GLY A 103 -2.44 -10.45 1.79
CA GLY A 103 -1.59 -9.71 2.71
C GLY A 103 -1.82 -8.20 2.71
N SER A 104 -2.98 -7.74 2.21
CA SER A 104 -3.35 -6.32 2.09
C SER A 104 -4.75 -6.07 2.68
N SER A 105 -5.32 -4.90 2.43
CA SER A 105 -6.66 -4.49 2.85
C SER A 105 -7.35 -3.68 1.74
N VAL A 106 -8.69 -3.57 1.81
CA VAL A 106 -9.43 -2.60 1.00
C VAL A 106 -9.19 -1.22 1.60
N ASN A 107 -8.54 -0.34 0.84
CA ASN A 107 -7.97 0.91 1.33
C ASN A 107 -8.78 2.14 0.93
N TYR A 108 -9.65 2.02 -0.07
CA TYR A 108 -10.54 3.09 -0.52
C TYR A 108 -11.70 2.52 -1.35
N VAL A 109 -12.66 3.38 -1.72
CA VAL A 109 -13.77 3.05 -2.63
C VAL A 109 -13.77 3.97 -3.84
N LYS A 110 -14.02 3.43 -5.02
CA LYS A 110 -14.39 4.22 -6.21
C LYS A 110 -15.61 3.58 -6.83
N VAL A 111 -16.74 4.27 -6.91
CA VAL A 111 -17.94 3.68 -7.51
C VAL A 111 -17.82 3.59 -9.04
N HIS A 112 -18.35 2.51 -9.61
CA HIS A 112 -18.22 2.19 -11.02
C HIS A 112 -19.30 2.86 -11.89
N GLY A 113 -18.92 3.25 -13.12
CA GLY A 113 -19.81 3.41 -14.25
C GLY A 113 -21.03 4.32 -14.00
N ALA A 114 -22.22 3.82 -14.29
CA ALA A 114 -23.45 4.59 -14.17
C ALA A 114 -23.79 4.97 -12.72
N LEU A 115 -23.31 4.22 -11.72
CA LEU A 115 -23.50 4.58 -10.32
C LEU A 115 -22.73 5.86 -9.97
N TYR A 116 -21.51 6.01 -10.49
CA TYR A 116 -20.75 7.25 -10.34
C TYR A 116 -21.54 8.46 -10.88
N HIS A 117 -22.04 8.33 -12.10
CA HIS A 117 -22.82 9.40 -12.74
C HIS A 117 -24.14 9.69 -12.00
N ALA A 118 -24.83 8.64 -11.53
CA ALA A 118 -26.03 8.79 -10.72
C ALA A 118 -25.74 9.53 -9.41
N ALA A 119 -24.66 9.20 -8.70
CA ALA A 119 -24.27 9.88 -7.47
C ALA A 119 -23.93 11.37 -7.68
N VAL A 120 -23.38 11.73 -8.84
CA VAL A 120 -23.11 13.14 -9.19
C VAL A 120 -24.40 13.91 -9.53
N GLN A 121 -25.47 13.24 -9.97
CA GLN A 121 -26.70 13.90 -10.40
C GLN A 121 -27.81 13.86 -9.35
N ASP A 122 -27.85 12.81 -8.54
CA ASP A 122 -28.90 12.53 -7.58
C ASP A 122 -28.31 12.26 -6.20
N ASN A 123 -28.77 13.11 -5.29
CA ASN A 123 -28.45 13.07 -3.89
C ASN A 123 -28.71 11.67 -3.29
N GLU A 124 -29.88 11.06 -3.49
CA GLU A 124 -30.20 9.76 -2.85
C GLU A 124 -29.17 8.67 -3.17
N TYR A 125 -28.61 8.70 -4.39
CA TYR A 125 -27.55 7.78 -4.82
C TYR A 125 -26.20 8.10 -4.19
N ALA A 126 -25.79 9.38 -4.13
CA ALA A 126 -24.60 9.79 -3.39
C ALA A 126 -24.67 9.36 -1.92
N ASP A 127 -25.84 9.56 -1.31
CA ASP A 127 -26.06 9.22 0.08
C ASP A 127 -26.01 7.72 0.34
N ALA A 128 -26.51 6.89 -0.58
CA ALA A 128 -26.40 5.44 -0.49
C ALA A 128 -24.94 4.98 -0.49
N VAL A 129 -24.09 5.61 -1.32
CA VAL A 129 -22.65 5.31 -1.36
C VAL A 129 -21.98 5.69 -0.04
N LEU A 130 -22.26 6.89 0.47
CA LEU A 130 -21.68 7.37 1.73
C LEU A 130 -22.20 6.58 2.94
N ASP A 131 -23.46 6.15 2.93
CA ASP A 131 -24.03 5.25 3.95
C ASP A 131 -23.28 3.92 4.00
N ALA A 132 -22.99 3.33 2.83
CA ALA A 132 -22.24 2.08 2.74
C ALA A 132 -20.79 2.22 3.24
N ILE A 133 -20.11 3.31 2.87
CA ILE A 133 -18.74 3.61 3.33
C ILE A 133 -18.71 3.76 4.85
N LEU A 134 -19.57 4.61 5.41
CA LEU A 134 -19.62 4.85 6.87
C LEU A 134 -20.00 3.59 7.66
N ALA A 135 -20.85 2.73 7.11
CA ALA A 135 -21.21 1.47 7.74
C ALA A 135 -20.08 0.43 7.69
N TYR A 136 -19.24 0.45 6.64
CA TYR A 136 -18.12 -0.45 6.47
C TYR A 136 -16.91 0.00 7.31
N ASP A 137 -16.45 1.24 7.11
CA ASP A 137 -15.36 1.88 7.84
C ASP A 137 -15.44 3.41 7.65
N PRO A 138 -15.75 4.19 8.71
CA PRO A 138 -15.84 5.65 8.63
C PRO A 138 -14.56 6.37 8.21
N GLN A 139 -13.40 5.70 8.28
CA GLN A 139 -12.12 6.26 7.86
C GLN A 139 -11.76 5.91 6.41
N LEU A 140 -12.55 5.06 5.74
CA LEU A 140 -12.27 4.60 4.39
C LEU A 140 -12.47 5.75 3.39
N PRO A 141 -11.39 6.23 2.72
CA PRO A 141 -11.53 7.28 1.74
C PRO A 141 -12.28 6.79 0.49
N PHE A 142 -12.87 7.71 -0.25
CA PHE A 142 -13.43 7.40 -1.56
C PHE A 142 -13.02 8.41 -2.63
N LEU A 143 -12.99 7.95 -3.88
CA LEU A 143 -12.58 8.75 -5.02
C LEU A 143 -13.79 9.46 -5.64
N CYS A 144 -13.65 10.77 -5.83
CA CYS A 144 -14.64 11.56 -6.55
C CYS A 144 -13.99 12.76 -7.24
N GLN A 145 -14.60 13.17 -8.35
CA GLN A 145 -14.17 14.34 -9.09
C GLN A 145 -14.43 15.63 -8.30
N PRO A 146 -13.46 16.56 -8.26
CA PRO A 146 -13.65 17.91 -7.70
C PRO A 146 -14.84 18.64 -8.32
N GLY A 147 -15.52 19.48 -7.53
CA GLY A 147 -16.60 20.34 -8.02
C GLY A 147 -17.93 19.62 -8.27
N THR A 148 -18.03 18.33 -8.00
CA THR A 148 -19.30 17.59 -8.09
C THR A 148 -20.15 17.78 -6.83
N SER A 149 -21.48 17.69 -6.98
CA SER A 149 -22.40 17.63 -5.83
C SER A 149 -22.08 16.46 -4.89
N PHE A 150 -21.61 15.33 -5.45
CA PHE A 150 -21.17 14.16 -4.70
C PHE A 150 -19.98 14.47 -3.79
N ALA A 151 -18.98 15.21 -4.29
CA ALA A 151 -17.84 15.66 -3.50
C ALA A 151 -18.27 16.60 -2.35
N GLN A 152 -19.13 17.58 -2.64
CA GLN A 152 -19.67 18.48 -1.60
C GLN A 152 -20.42 17.70 -0.52
N ARG A 153 -21.22 16.72 -0.93
CA ARG A 153 -22.02 15.93 0.00
C ARG A 153 -21.17 15.06 0.93
N ALA A 154 -20.06 14.54 0.44
CA ALA A 154 -19.10 13.85 1.28
C ALA A 154 -18.46 14.77 2.32
N ASP A 155 -18.09 16.00 1.92
CA ASP A 155 -17.56 17.01 2.83
C ASP A 155 -18.58 17.35 3.93
N ASP A 156 -19.85 17.56 3.56
CA ASP A 156 -20.95 17.84 4.50
C ASP A 156 -21.19 16.70 5.50
N ARG A 157 -20.86 15.46 5.11
CA ARG A 157 -21.01 14.24 5.93
C ARG A 157 -19.72 13.82 6.64
N GLY A 158 -18.63 14.58 6.50
CA GLY A 158 -17.34 14.28 7.10
C GLY A 158 -16.68 13.00 6.56
N VAL A 159 -17.04 12.56 5.35
CA VAL A 159 -16.41 11.41 4.70
C VAL A 159 -15.19 11.88 3.92
N ARG A 160 -14.03 11.29 4.20
CA ARG A 160 -12.79 11.66 3.52
C ARG A 160 -12.87 11.35 2.03
N ARG A 161 -12.77 12.38 1.19
CA ARG A 161 -12.65 12.22 -0.26
C ARG A 161 -11.21 12.33 -0.74
N VAL A 162 -10.96 11.68 -1.86
CA VAL A 162 -9.76 11.82 -2.70
C VAL A 162 -10.20 12.45 -4.01
N ARG A 163 -9.54 13.55 -4.41
CA ARG A 163 -9.85 14.27 -5.65
C ARG A 163 -9.35 13.49 -6.86
N GLU A 164 -10.27 12.97 -7.65
CA GLU A 164 -9.94 12.20 -8.85
C GLU A 164 -9.97 13.07 -10.12
N GLY A 165 -8.91 13.01 -10.92
CA GLY A 165 -8.83 13.52 -12.28
C GLY A 165 -8.72 12.39 -13.29
N TYR A 166 -8.99 12.66 -14.56
CA TYR A 166 -9.01 11.66 -15.63
C TYR A 166 -8.08 12.07 -16.76
N ILE A 167 -7.14 11.22 -17.12
CA ILE A 167 -6.14 11.55 -18.15
C ILE A 167 -6.63 11.19 -19.56
N ASP A 168 -7.60 10.30 -19.66
CA ASP A 168 -8.14 9.73 -20.90
C ASP A 168 -9.55 10.26 -21.26
N ARG A 169 -10.07 11.26 -20.53
CA ARG A 169 -11.42 11.81 -20.72
C ARG A 169 -11.43 13.30 -21.03
N GLY A 170 -12.34 13.72 -21.91
CA GLY A 170 -12.61 15.14 -22.17
C GLY A 170 -13.31 15.83 -21.00
N TYR A 171 -12.98 17.11 -20.77
CA TYR A 171 -13.59 17.97 -19.74
C TYR A 171 -14.47 19.05 -20.37
N GLN A 172 -15.57 19.40 -19.71
CA GLN A 172 -16.43 20.53 -20.03
C GLN A 172 -15.99 21.77 -19.23
N ARG A 173 -16.50 22.95 -19.59
CA ARG A 173 -16.20 24.23 -18.91
C ARG A 173 -16.59 24.26 -17.44
N ASP A 174 -17.62 23.52 -17.06
CA ASP A 174 -18.05 23.37 -15.67
C ASP A 174 -17.18 22.37 -14.87
N GLY A 175 -16.13 21.82 -15.50
CA GLY A 175 -15.23 20.85 -14.91
C GLY A 175 -15.73 19.42 -14.98
N LEU A 176 -16.97 19.14 -15.41
CA LEU A 176 -17.49 17.78 -15.54
C LEU A 176 -16.94 17.07 -16.78
N LEU A 177 -17.01 15.74 -16.79
CA LEU A 177 -16.56 14.96 -17.95
C LEU A 177 -17.54 15.08 -19.12
N VAL A 178 -17.00 15.10 -20.33
CA VAL A 178 -17.78 15.01 -21.58
C VAL A 178 -18.46 13.63 -21.63
N PRO A 179 -19.78 13.53 -21.92
CA PRO A 179 -20.48 12.26 -22.01
C PRO A 179 -19.80 11.29 -22.99
N ARG A 180 -19.65 10.01 -22.62
CA ARG A 180 -18.90 9.01 -23.41
C ARG A 180 -19.36 8.88 -24.87
N SER A 181 -20.64 9.13 -25.17
CA SER A 181 -21.20 9.06 -26.52
C SER A 181 -20.91 10.29 -27.38
N ALA A 182 -20.38 11.37 -26.81
CA ALA A 182 -20.10 12.61 -27.53
C ALA A 182 -18.70 12.59 -28.19
N PRO A 183 -18.51 13.31 -29.31
CA PRO A 183 -17.18 13.53 -29.88
C PRO A 183 -16.23 14.17 -28.87
N GLY A 184 -14.97 13.72 -28.85
CA GLY A 184 -13.94 14.24 -27.92
C GLY A 184 -14.06 13.73 -26.47
N ALA A 185 -14.95 12.77 -26.21
CA ALA A 185 -15.15 12.24 -24.85
C ALA A 185 -13.98 11.39 -24.32
N VAL A 186 -13.25 10.74 -25.23
CA VAL A 186 -12.11 9.86 -24.93
C VAL A 186 -10.88 10.36 -25.67
N ILE A 187 -9.77 10.49 -24.96
CA ILE A 187 -8.47 10.83 -25.53
C ILE A 187 -7.76 9.53 -25.88
N THR A 188 -7.49 9.32 -27.17
CA THR A 188 -6.78 8.13 -27.67
C THR A 188 -5.31 8.39 -27.94
N ASP A 189 -4.89 9.66 -27.98
CA ASP A 189 -3.48 10.04 -28.16
C ASP A 189 -2.72 9.90 -26.83
N VAL A 190 -1.75 8.98 -26.82
CA VAL A 190 -0.91 8.66 -25.65
C VAL A 190 -0.12 9.87 -25.16
N ASN A 191 0.38 10.71 -26.06
CA ASN A 191 1.16 11.89 -25.68
C ASN A 191 0.24 12.96 -25.10
N ALA A 192 -0.96 13.15 -25.67
CA ALA A 192 -1.94 14.08 -25.12
C ALA A 192 -2.38 13.67 -23.70
N ALA A 193 -2.63 12.38 -23.47
CA ALA A 193 -2.93 11.85 -22.14
C ALA A 193 -1.77 12.05 -21.15
N ALA A 194 -0.53 11.82 -21.60
CA ALA A 194 0.67 12.03 -20.79
C ALA A 194 0.88 13.50 -20.41
N ASP A 195 0.76 14.42 -21.38
CA ASP A 195 0.89 15.85 -21.14
C ASP A 195 -0.22 16.36 -20.20
N ARG A 196 -1.44 15.83 -20.34
CA ARG A 196 -2.54 16.10 -19.42
C ARG A 196 -2.25 15.62 -18.00
N ALA A 197 -1.76 14.39 -17.84
CA ALA A 197 -1.38 13.86 -16.54
C ALA A 197 -0.35 14.75 -15.84
N VAL A 198 0.68 15.17 -16.58
CA VAL A 198 1.71 16.08 -16.06
C VAL A 198 1.11 17.42 -15.67
N ARG A 199 0.22 18.00 -16.50
CA ARG A 199 -0.45 19.27 -16.19
C ARG A 199 -1.30 19.17 -14.92
N LEU A 200 -2.16 18.16 -14.83
CA LEU A 200 -2.98 17.91 -13.65
C LEU A 200 -2.12 17.75 -12.38
N ALA A 201 -1.01 17.00 -12.48
CA ALA A 201 -0.12 16.74 -11.35
C ALA A 201 0.70 17.96 -10.89
N THR A 202 1.08 18.86 -11.80
CA THR A 202 2.00 19.98 -11.50
C THR A 202 1.31 21.32 -11.35
N GLU A 203 0.34 21.57 -12.21
CA GLU A 203 -0.33 22.86 -12.35
C GLU A 203 -1.72 22.81 -11.72
N GLY A 204 -2.28 21.62 -11.48
CA GLY A 204 -3.64 21.47 -10.96
C GLY A 204 -4.69 22.03 -11.91
N THR A 205 -4.45 21.94 -13.22
CA THR A 205 -5.34 22.48 -14.27
C THR A 205 -5.56 21.46 -15.40
N VAL A 206 -6.64 21.63 -16.16
CA VAL A 206 -6.95 20.81 -17.33
C VAL A 206 -7.52 21.64 -18.48
N GLU A 207 -7.24 21.22 -19.71
CA GLU A 207 -7.84 21.79 -20.92
C GLU A 207 -9.20 21.11 -21.21
N THR A 208 -10.21 21.95 -21.40
CA THR A 208 -11.58 21.55 -21.75
C THR A 208 -11.69 21.23 -23.25
N ALA A 209 -12.77 20.56 -23.64
CA ALA A 209 -13.02 20.21 -25.04
C ALA A 209 -13.14 21.43 -25.98
N ASP A 210 -13.44 22.62 -25.43
CA ASP A 210 -13.55 23.88 -26.18
C ASP A 210 -12.23 24.68 -26.20
N GLY A 211 -11.14 24.14 -25.62
CA GLY A 211 -9.80 24.75 -25.62
C GLY A 211 -9.51 25.70 -24.45
N ASP A 212 -10.49 25.93 -23.55
CA ASP A 212 -10.25 26.71 -22.32
C ASP A 212 -9.50 25.89 -21.28
N THR A 213 -8.68 26.54 -20.45
CA THR A 213 -8.01 25.92 -19.29
C THR A 213 -8.76 26.25 -18.02
N ILE A 214 -9.02 25.24 -17.18
CA ILE A 214 -9.73 25.38 -15.90
C ILE A 214 -8.92 24.79 -14.74
N ASP A 215 -9.19 25.27 -13.53
CA ASP A 215 -8.64 24.69 -12.30
C ASP A 215 -9.25 23.30 -12.04
N MET A 216 -8.39 22.33 -11.74
CA MET A 216 -8.73 20.94 -11.46
C MET A 216 -7.69 20.33 -10.50
N PRO A 217 -7.67 20.75 -9.22
CA PRO A 217 -6.73 20.21 -8.25
C PRO A 217 -7.10 18.76 -7.90
N VAL A 218 -6.16 17.84 -8.06
CA VAL A 218 -6.38 16.39 -7.96
C VAL A 218 -5.34 15.71 -7.10
N ASP A 219 -5.74 14.63 -6.43
CA ASP A 219 -4.90 13.75 -5.60
C ASP A 219 -4.62 12.41 -6.29
N SER A 220 -5.45 12.03 -7.27
CA SER A 220 -5.34 10.79 -8.04
C SER A 220 -5.71 11.01 -9.49
N LEU A 221 -4.97 10.38 -10.40
CA LEU A 221 -5.21 10.34 -11.82
C LEU A 221 -5.76 8.97 -12.21
N CYS A 222 -6.93 8.95 -12.82
CA CYS A 222 -7.56 7.76 -13.36
C CYS A 222 -7.16 7.58 -14.82
N ILE A 223 -6.82 6.34 -15.13
CA ILE A 223 -6.86 5.80 -16.49
C ILE A 223 -7.81 4.61 -16.52
N HIS A 224 -8.70 4.55 -17.51
CA HIS A 224 -9.56 3.38 -17.66
C HIS A 224 -8.80 2.27 -18.38
N SER A 225 -8.95 1.03 -17.91
CA SER A 225 -8.30 -0.15 -18.51
C SER A 225 -8.88 -0.53 -19.88
N ASP A 226 -10.10 -0.07 -20.20
CA ASP A 226 -10.76 -0.26 -21.49
C ASP A 226 -10.36 0.80 -22.54
N SER A 227 -9.57 1.81 -22.16
CA SER A 227 -9.04 2.80 -23.09
C SER A 227 -8.00 2.17 -24.03
N PRO A 228 -8.10 2.33 -25.37
CA PRO A 228 -7.11 1.83 -26.30
C PRO A 228 -5.70 2.35 -25.97
N GLY A 229 -4.75 1.44 -25.74
CA GLY A 229 -3.38 1.79 -25.35
C GLY A 229 -3.23 2.25 -23.90
N ALA A 230 -4.11 1.80 -22.99
CA ALA A 230 -4.06 2.17 -21.59
C ALA A 230 -2.68 1.91 -20.93
N PRO A 231 -2.00 0.77 -21.15
CA PRO A 231 -0.64 0.57 -20.62
C PRO A 231 0.37 1.60 -21.15
N GLU A 232 0.29 1.98 -22.42
CA GLU A 232 1.14 3.02 -23.02
C GLU A 232 0.86 4.39 -22.40
N MET A 233 -0.42 4.73 -22.22
CA MET A 233 -0.86 5.96 -21.57
C MET A 233 -0.42 6.00 -20.10
N ALA A 234 -0.45 4.89 -19.36
CA ALA A 234 0.05 4.83 -17.99
C ALA A 234 1.58 5.01 -17.90
N ARG A 235 2.33 4.58 -18.94
CA ARG A 235 3.79 4.83 -19.04
C ARG A 235 4.13 6.26 -19.45
N GLY A 236 3.26 6.91 -20.21
CA GLY A 236 3.46 8.25 -20.77
C GLY A 236 3.86 9.31 -19.73
N PRO A 237 3.10 9.48 -18.63
CA PRO A 237 3.43 10.42 -17.56
C PRO A 237 4.82 10.20 -16.98
N ARG A 238 5.23 8.93 -16.78
CA ARG A 238 6.59 8.57 -16.30
C ARG A 238 7.69 9.04 -17.26
N ARG A 239 7.46 8.93 -18.57
CA ARG A 239 8.40 9.40 -19.60
C ARG A 239 8.42 10.92 -19.71
N ALA A 240 7.26 11.56 -19.67
CA ALA A 240 7.10 13.00 -19.80
C ALA A 240 7.77 13.76 -18.65
N CYS A 241 7.68 13.28 -17.40
CA CYS A 241 8.39 13.88 -16.26
C CYS A 241 9.92 13.80 -16.42
N ARG A 242 10.46 12.63 -16.85
CA ARG A 242 11.91 12.44 -17.08
C ARG A 242 12.46 13.30 -18.21
N GLY A 243 11.71 13.45 -19.31
CA GLY A 243 12.16 14.19 -20.49
C GLY A 243 12.15 15.72 -20.34
N ARG A 244 11.33 16.27 -19.42
CA ARG A 244 11.17 17.72 -19.23
C ARG A 244 11.99 18.28 -18.05
N GLY A 245 12.83 17.47 -17.41
CA GLY A 245 13.59 17.90 -16.22
C GLY A 245 12.71 18.27 -15.02
N ARG A 246 11.43 17.88 -15.04
CA ARG A 246 10.49 18.05 -13.93
C ARG A 246 10.71 16.90 -12.94
N ALA A 247 11.83 16.97 -12.20
CA ALA A 247 12.16 16.02 -11.14
C ALA A 247 11.13 16.03 -9.99
N ASP A 248 10.31 17.08 -9.89
CA ASP A 248 9.41 17.35 -8.75
C ASP A 248 8.06 16.61 -8.77
N VAL A 249 7.85 15.70 -9.73
CA VAL A 249 6.61 14.90 -9.83
C VAL A 249 6.94 13.42 -9.74
N ASP A 250 6.84 12.90 -8.53
CA ASP A 250 6.92 11.46 -8.31
C ASP A 250 5.55 10.82 -8.61
N LEU A 251 5.43 10.28 -9.83
CA LEU A 251 4.33 9.41 -10.24
C LEU A 251 4.62 7.92 -9.96
N ASN A 252 5.77 7.62 -9.34
CA ASN A 252 6.31 6.28 -9.30
C ASN A 252 6.18 5.58 -7.97
N HIS A 253 6.36 6.21 -6.80
CA HIS A 253 6.57 5.41 -5.58
C HIS A 253 5.93 5.96 -4.28
N GLY A 254 5.05 6.96 -4.31
CA GLY A 254 4.75 7.73 -3.09
C GLY A 254 3.30 8.14 -2.82
N GLY A 255 2.30 7.53 -3.43
CA GLY A 255 0.92 7.98 -3.24
C GLY A 255 -0.09 6.85 -3.23
N ASN A 256 0.16 5.73 -2.55
CA ASN A 256 -0.94 4.80 -2.30
C ASN A 256 -2.08 5.61 -1.66
N LEU A 257 -3.29 5.56 -2.21
CA LEU A 257 -4.47 6.23 -1.63
C LEU A 257 -4.68 5.81 -0.16
N ALA A 258 -4.11 4.65 0.19
CA ALA A 258 -3.81 4.14 1.51
C ALA A 258 -2.77 4.96 2.31
N MET A 259 -2.68 6.27 2.14
CA MET A 259 -2.17 7.14 3.21
C MET A 259 -3.25 7.19 4.29
N THR A 260 -3.43 6.06 4.99
CA THR A 260 -4.17 5.98 6.23
C THR A 260 -3.40 6.81 7.24
N PRO A 261 -3.97 7.89 7.79
CA PRO A 261 -3.29 8.63 8.84
C PRO A 261 -2.94 7.65 9.98
N PRO A 262 -1.81 7.85 10.67
CA PRO A 262 -1.40 6.95 11.74
C PRO A 262 -2.54 6.78 12.75
N SER A 263 -3.00 5.56 12.98
CA SER A 263 -4.06 5.32 13.95
C SER A 263 -3.44 5.15 15.33
N THR A 264 -4.00 5.83 16.34
CA THR A 264 -3.42 5.82 17.70
C THR A 264 -4.35 5.11 18.66
N ARG A 265 -3.81 4.19 19.45
CA ARG A 265 -4.55 3.45 20.48
C ARG A 265 -3.84 3.55 21.81
N ARG A 266 -4.58 3.68 22.90
CA ARG A 266 -4.00 3.62 24.25
C ARG A 266 -3.67 2.18 24.63
N VAL A 267 -2.50 1.95 25.20
CA VAL A 267 -2.05 0.66 25.73
C VAL A 267 -1.64 0.85 27.18
N GLY A 268 -2.45 0.31 28.10
CA GLY A 268 -2.23 0.52 29.54
C GLY A 268 -2.34 1.98 29.96
N GLU A 269 -1.70 2.31 31.08
CA GLU A 269 -1.79 3.64 31.69
C GLU A 269 -0.81 4.65 31.06
N ASP A 270 0.32 4.16 30.53
CA ASP A 270 1.53 4.94 30.24
C ASP A 270 2.04 4.82 28.78
N ALA A 271 1.24 4.29 27.85
CA ALA A 271 1.68 4.13 26.46
C ALA A 271 0.59 4.42 25.42
N LEU A 272 1.05 4.91 24.27
CA LEU A 272 0.28 4.94 23.02
C LEU A 272 0.95 4.03 21.98
N LEU A 273 0.12 3.30 21.26
CA LEU A 273 0.52 2.50 20.10
C LEU A 273 0.04 3.23 18.84
N VAL A 274 0.98 3.61 17.99
CA VAL A 274 0.72 4.25 16.70
C VAL A 274 0.86 3.19 15.62
N GLU A 275 -0.19 2.97 14.83
CA GLU A 275 -0.21 2.03 13.71
C GLU A 275 -0.06 2.76 12.37
N LEU A 276 0.79 2.22 11.50
CA LEU A 276 1.27 2.88 10.30
C LEU A 276 1.07 1.99 9.06
N ALA A 277 1.16 2.59 7.88
CA ALA A 277 0.89 1.92 6.61
C ALA A 277 2.01 0.97 6.18
N SER A 278 3.27 1.28 6.52
CA SER A 278 4.45 0.51 6.14
C SER A 278 5.54 0.49 7.23
N ILE A 279 6.56 -0.35 7.04
CA ILE A 279 7.72 -0.39 7.94
C ILE A 279 8.60 0.87 7.82
N LEU A 280 8.62 1.51 6.65
CA LEU A 280 9.35 2.76 6.44
C LEU A 280 8.73 3.89 7.27
N ASP A 281 7.40 3.92 7.30
CA ASP A 281 6.64 4.86 8.13
C ASP A 281 6.92 4.64 9.62
N VAL A 282 7.06 3.37 10.06
CA VAL A 282 7.47 3.03 11.43
C VAL A 282 8.83 3.63 11.75
N HIS A 283 9.81 3.48 10.87
CA HIS A 283 11.15 4.01 11.10
C HIS A 283 11.16 5.53 11.15
N ALA A 284 10.50 6.17 10.17
CA ALA A 284 10.41 7.61 10.10
C ALA A 284 9.72 8.20 11.35
N LEU A 285 8.59 7.63 11.76
CA LEU A 285 7.87 8.08 12.95
C LEU A 285 8.71 7.84 14.21
N ALA A 286 9.36 6.68 14.35
CA ALA A 286 10.21 6.39 15.51
C ALA A 286 11.38 7.38 15.63
N LEU A 287 11.99 7.78 14.52
CA LEU A 287 13.02 8.83 14.49
C LEU A 287 12.43 10.18 14.92
N GLN A 288 11.28 10.59 14.36
CA GLN A 288 10.62 11.84 14.73
C GLN A 288 10.25 11.90 16.22
N VAL A 289 9.80 10.78 16.80
CA VAL A 289 9.53 10.68 18.24
C VAL A 289 10.82 10.84 19.05
N ARG A 290 11.94 10.25 18.60
CA ARG A 290 13.24 10.32 19.27
C ARG A 290 13.91 11.70 19.14
N ASP A 291 13.66 12.41 18.05
CA ASP A 291 14.16 13.77 17.80
C ASP A 291 13.25 14.86 18.41
N HIS A 292 12.09 14.47 18.96
CA HIS A 292 11.15 15.40 19.55
C HIS A 292 11.77 16.13 20.77
N PRO A 293 11.48 17.43 20.99
CA PRO A 293 12.03 18.18 22.14
C PRO A 293 11.74 17.58 23.53
N LEU A 294 10.68 16.77 23.64
CA LEU A 294 10.27 16.08 24.86
C LEU A 294 10.73 14.61 24.91
N ALA A 295 11.56 14.15 23.96
CA ALA A 295 11.97 12.75 23.87
C ALA A 295 12.71 12.25 25.12
N SER A 296 13.46 13.12 25.81
CA SER A 296 14.16 12.78 27.06
C SER A 296 13.22 12.49 28.23
N GLU A 297 11.94 12.88 28.15
CA GLU A 297 10.93 12.57 29.16
C GLU A 297 10.17 11.28 28.86
N LEU A 298 10.38 10.68 27.68
CA LEU A 298 9.85 9.37 27.34
C LEU A 298 10.66 8.27 28.03
N VAL A 299 9.98 7.20 28.39
CA VAL A 299 10.61 5.98 28.92
C VAL A 299 11.18 5.14 27.79
N GLU A 300 10.40 4.92 26.73
CA GLU A 300 10.81 4.04 25.62
C GLU A 300 10.07 4.33 24.32
N VAL A 301 10.73 4.06 23.19
CA VAL A 301 10.15 4.10 21.84
C VAL A 301 10.47 2.79 21.13
N VAL A 302 9.43 1.96 20.96
CA VAL A 302 9.55 0.58 20.47
C VAL A 302 8.91 0.46 19.08
N PRO A 303 9.70 0.54 17.98
CA PRO A 303 9.22 0.20 16.65
C PRO A 303 9.03 -1.32 16.51
N ALA A 304 7.97 -1.71 15.82
CA ALA A 304 7.64 -3.08 15.44
C ALA A 304 7.28 -3.12 13.93
N GLN A 305 6.69 -4.21 13.44
CA GLN A 305 6.45 -4.37 12.00
C GLN A 305 5.60 -3.26 11.36
N ARG A 306 4.54 -2.81 12.06
CA ARG A 306 3.61 -1.78 11.58
C ARG A 306 3.22 -0.78 12.66
N THR A 307 3.91 -0.80 13.79
CA THR A 307 3.54 0.02 14.95
C THR A 307 4.75 0.64 15.61
N VAL A 308 4.56 1.82 16.19
CA VAL A 308 5.50 2.43 17.15
C VAL A 308 4.77 2.54 18.48
N MET A 309 5.28 1.87 19.51
CA MET A 309 4.82 2.09 20.87
C MET A 309 5.67 3.19 21.51
N VAL A 310 5.01 4.20 22.05
CA VAL A 310 5.64 5.32 22.77
C VAL A 310 5.21 5.24 24.21
N MET A 311 6.18 5.11 25.12
CA MET A 311 5.96 4.91 26.56
C MET A 311 6.51 6.08 27.37
N GLY A 312 5.79 6.48 28.40
CA GLY A 312 6.20 7.56 29.30
C GLY A 312 5.01 8.18 30.04
N PRO A 313 5.21 9.32 30.74
CA PRO A 313 4.11 10.05 31.35
C PRO A 313 3.04 10.35 30.30
N MET A 314 1.80 9.89 30.51
CA MET A 314 0.76 9.92 29.47
C MET A 314 0.53 11.30 28.84
N ALA A 315 0.64 12.38 29.64
CA ALA A 315 0.54 13.75 29.11
C ALA A 315 1.65 14.10 28.10
N VAL A 316 2.88 13.62 28.34
CA VAL A 316 4.02 13.78 27.44
C VAL A 316 3.81 12.91 26.20
N VAL A 317 3.48 11.63 26.38
CA VAL A 317 3.22 10.69 25.27
C VAL A 317 2.14 11.24 24.33
N GLN A 318 1.02 11.72 24.89
CA GLN A 318 -0.06 12.32 24.10
C GLN A 318 0.41 13.55 23.31
N ARG A 319 1.22 14.42 23.92
CA ARG A 319 1.78 15.59 23.24
C ARG A 319 2.69 15.17 22.09
N VAL A 320 3.70 14.34 22.37
CA VAL A 320 4.68 13.89 21.37
C VAL A 320 3.96 13.21 20.20
N VAL A 321 3.09 12.24 20.49
CA VAL A 321 2.36 11.49 19.45
C VAL A 321 1.46 12.43 18.63
N ALA A 322 0.74 13.36 19.27
CA ALA A 322 -0.08 14.32 18.54
C ALA A 322 0.78 15.21 17.61
N ASP A 323 1.93 15.68 18.09
CA ASP A 323 2.79 16.59 17.33
C ASP A 323 3.40 15.87 16.11
N VAL A 324 3.96 14.66 16.31
CA VAL A 324 4.57 13.89 15.20
C VAL A 324 3.53 13.34 14.23
N THR A 325 2.32 12.99 14.68
CA THR A 325 1.25 12.50 13.77
C THR A 325 0.59 13.64 13.00
N ALA A 326 0.48 14.84 13.57
CA ALA A 326 -0.01 16.03 12.87
C ALA A 326 0.98 16.53 11.80
N ALA A 327 2.28 16.42 12.07
CA ALA A 327 3.35 16.74 11.12
C ALA A 327 3.76 15.55 10.22
N TYR A 328 3.03 14.43 10.29
CA TYR A 328 3.42 13.20 9.63
C TYR A 328 3.44 13.36 8.11
N ALA A 329 4.63 13.14 7.55
CA ALA A 329 4.84 12.95 6.13
C ALA A 329 5.60 11.63 5.94
N PRO A 330 5.11 10.71 5.09
CA PRO A 330 5.82 9.46 4.84
C PRO A 330 7.16 9.75 4.16
N PRO A 331 8.21 8.98 4.49
CA PRO A 331 9.56 9.21 3.95
C PRO A 331 9.57 9.21 2.41
N GLU A 332 10.42 10.05 1.80
CA GLU A 332 10.56 10.17 0.33
C GLU A 332 11.45 9.07 -0.29
N SER A 333 12.23 8.37 0.54
CA SER A 333 13.10 7.28 0.12
C SER A 333 13.33 6.26 1.23
N ASP A 334 13.80 5.07 0.85
CA ASP A 334 14.30 4.03 1.76
C ASP A 334 15.69 4.35 2.32
N GLU A 335 16.26 5.52 2.01
CA GLU A 335 17.57 5.90 2.52
C GLU A 335 17.50 6.14 4.02
N ARG A 336 18.26 5.33 4.76
CA ARG A 336 18.33 5.41 6.22
C ARG A 336 19.54 6.27 6.60
N PRO A 337 19.32 7.50 7.15
CA PRO A 337 20.43 8.33 7.58
C PRO A 337 21.25 7.59 8.64
N ASN A 338 22.58 7.63 8.51
CA ASN A 338 23.54 7.00 9.43
C ASN A 338 23.51 5.45 9.50
N SER A 339 23.03 4.75 8.46
CA SER A 339 23.14 3.28 8.36
C SER A 339 24.59 2.81 8.45
N ARG A 340 24.88 1.87 9.35
CA ARG A 340 26.15 1.12 9.36
C ARG A 340 25.98 -0.14 8.53
N THR A 341 27.02 -0.52 7.79
CA THR A 341 27.08 -1.84 7.16
C THR A 341 27.73 -2.83 8.11
N ILE A 342 26.99 -3.87 8.50
CA ILE A 342 27.45 -4.92 9.40
C ILE A 342 27.55 -6.24 8.64
N GLU A 343 28.73 -6.84 8.68
CA GLU A 343 28.98 -8.15 8.09
C GLU A 343 28.80 -9.26 9.13
N LEU A 344 27.97 -10.27 8.79
CA LEU A 344 27.68 -11.42 9.64
C LEU A 344 28.09 -12.71 8.93
N SER A 345 29.05 -13.42 9.50
CA SER A 345 29.52 -14.70 8.99
C SER A 345 28.57 -15.83 9.42
N VAL A 346 28.13 -16.65 8.48
CA VAL A 346 27.18 -17.73 8.69
C VAL A 346 27.75 -19.01 8.13
N ARG A 347 27.78 -20.05 8.97
CA ARG A 347 27.99 -21.41 8.49
C ARG A 347 26.62 -21.96 8.12
N TYR A 348 26.40 -22.32 6.86
CA TYR A 348 25.11 -22.81 6.36
C TYR A 348 24.94 -24.31 6.66
N ASP A 349 24.79 -24.62 7.95
CA ASP A 349 24.61 -25.96 8.52
C ASP A 349 23.21 -26.19 9.10
N GLY A 350 22.23 -25.41 8.65
CA GLY A 350 20.88 -25.40 9.22
C GLY A 350 20.11 -26.70 9.00
N GLU A 351 19.40 -27.15 10.03
CA GLU A 351 18.61 -28.39 10.02
C GLU A 351 17.58 -28.46 8.88
N ASP A 352 17.01 -27.31 8.48
CA ASP A 352 15.97 -27.25 7.46
C ASP A 352 16.53 -26.98 6.05
N LEU A 353 17.84 -26.78 5.88
CA LEU A 353 18.42 -26.28 4.63
C LEU A 353 18.14 -27.19 3.43
N ASP A 354 18.34 -28.51 3.58
CA ASP A 354 18.10 -29.48 2.51
C ASP A 354 16.61 -29.73 2.24
N GLU A 355 15.76 -29.64 3.27
CA GLU A 355 14.30 -29.70 3.10
C GLU A 355 13.81 -28.47 2.33
N LEU A 356 14.32 -27.30 2.69
CA LEU A 356 14.01 -26.03 2.07
C LEU A 356 14.43 -25.99 0.59
N ALA A 357 15.65 -26.48 0.27
CA ALA A 357 16.13 -26.63 -1.10
C ALA A 357 15.15 -27.44 -1.95
N ARG A 358 14.74 -28.62 -1.48
CA ARG A 358 13.75 -29.45 -2.18
C ARG A 358 12.40 -28.77 -2.34
N ARG A 359 11.91 -28.10 -1.30
CA ARG A 359 10.61 -27.41 -1.32
C ARG A 359 10.58 -26.23 -2.30
N LEU A 360 11.69 -25.52 -2.42
CA LEU A 360 11.83 -24.37 -3.32
C LEU A 360 12.27 -24.75 -4.73
N HIS A 361 12.53 -26.03 -5.00
CA HIS A 361 13.12 -26.51 -6.25
C HIS A 361 14.47 -25.83 -6.56
N LEU A 362 15.27 -25.61 -5.52
CA LEU A 362 16.62 -25.06 -5.58
C LEU A 362 17.62 -26.09 -5.05
N THR A 363 18.88 -25.88 -5.37
CA THR A 363 20.02 -26.50 -4.68
C THR A 363 20.36 -25.74 -3.40
N THR A 364 21.05 -26.40 -2.48
CA THR A 364 21.56 -25.75 -1.26
C THR A 364 22.49 -24.58 -1.60
N ASP A 365 23.34 -24.72 -2.62
CA ASP A 365 24.23 -23.64 -3.09
C ASP A 365 23.46 -22.44 -3.63
N GLU A 366 22.35 -22.65 -4.35
CA GLU A 366 21.48 -21.56 -4.82
C GLU A 366 20.78 -20.83 -3.66
N ILE A 367 20.38 -21.55 -2.60
CA ILE A 367 19.86 -20.91 -1.39
C ILE A 367 20.93 -20.06 -0.71
N ILE A 368 22.13 -20.61 -0.55
CA ILE A 368 23.26 -19.90 0.07
C ILE A 368 23.58 -18.64 -0.72
N ALA A 369 23.74 -18.77 -2.05
CA ALA A 369 24.01 -17.65 -2.94
C ALA A 369 22.91 -16.58 -2.86
N ALA A 370 21.63 -16.98 -2.97
CA ALA A 370 20.51 -16.05 -2.84
C ALA A 370 20.52 -15.33 -1.47
N HIS A 371 20.85 -16.04 -0.38
CA HIS A 371 20.88 -15.44 0.95
C HIS A 371 22.09 -14.49 1.13
N THR A 372 23.28 -14.80 0.57
CA THR A 372 24.49 -13.98 0.70
C THR A 372 24.58 -12.82 -0.28
N ASP A 373 23.95 -12.93 -1.45
CA ASP A 373 23.96 -11.88 -2.49
C ASP A 373 22.96 -10.75 -2.20
N ALA A 374 22.01 -11.00 -1.29
CA ALA A 374 21.04 -10.00 -0.84
C ALA A 374 21.65 -9.03 0.18
N SER A 375 21.13 -7.80 0.16
CA SER A 375 21.38 -6.80 1.19
C SER A 375 20.17 -6.73 2.11
N TYR A 376 20.41 -6.80 3.41
CA TYR A 376 19.36 -6.82 4.41
C TYR A 376 19.32 -5.52 5.19
N SER A 377 18.17 -5.21 5.77
CA SER A 377 18.02 -4.08 6.69
C SER A 377 17.43 -4.55 8.01
N VAL A 378 17.94 -4.03 9.12
CA VAL A 378 17.35 -4.26 10.45
C VAL A 378 16.11 -3.41 10.59
N ASP A 379 14.95 -4.03 10.64
CA ASP A 379 13.69 -3.30 10.65
C ASP A 379 13.12 -3.11 12.04
N PHE A 380 13.16 -4.13 12.88
CA PHE A 380 12.68 -4.02 14.25
C PHE A 380 13.23 -5.16 15.09
N PHE A 381 13.04 -5.05 16.40
CA PHE A 381 13.30 -6.13 17.34
C PHE A 381 11.99 -6.80 17.74
N GLY A 382 12.02 -8.12 17.81
CA GLY A 382 10.90 -8.92 18.32
C GLY A 382 10.79 -8.82 19.85
N PHE A 383 9.86 -9.62 20.39
CA PHE A 383 9.62 -9.69 21.83
C PHE A 383 10.83 -10.22 22.62
N ALA A 384 11.61 -11.14 22.05
CA ALA A 384 12.80 -11.67 22.70
C ALA A 384 13.95 -10.64 22.61
N PRO A 385 14.61 -10.31 23.73
CA PRO A 385 15.74 -9.36 23.74
C PRO A 385 16.79 -9.72 22.68
N GLY A 386 17.15 -8.75 21.84
CA GLY A 386 18.17 -8.92 20.80
C GLY A 386 17.71 -9.66 19.53
N LEU A 387 16.44 -10.08 19.44
CA LEU A 387 15.93 -10.76 18.25
C LEU A 387 15.61 -9.75 17.14
N ALA A 388 16.62 -9.42 16.34
CA ALA A 388 16.48 -8.53 15.19
C ALA A 388 15.79 -9.23 14.00
N TYR A 389 14.87 -8.51 13.36
CA TYR A 389 14.22 -8.91 12.11
C TYR A 389 14.89 -8.21 10.93
N PHE A 390 15.49 -9.00 10.05
CA PHE A 390 16.18 -8.53 8.85
C PHE A 390 15.26 -8.67 7.64
N SER A 391 14.84 -7.55 7.04
CA SER A 391 14.13 -7.55 5.76
C SER A 391 15.10 -7.52 4.58
N GLY A 392 14.59 -7.76 3.37
CA GLY A 392 15.43 -7.90 2.16
C GLY A 392 15.58 -9.34 1.68
N VAL A 393 14.85 -10.29 2.30
CA VAL A 393 14.84 -11.70 1.85
C VAL A 393 14.36 -11.77 0.39
N PRO A 394 15.18 -12.33 -0.53
CA PRO A 394 14.78 -12.55 -1.91
C PRO A 394 13.47 -13.33 -2.01
N SER A 395 12.61 -12.95 -2.95
CA SER A 395 11.29 -13.59 -3.14
C SER A 395 11.37 -15.11 -3.27
N VAL A 396 12.45 -15.61 -3.88
CA VAL A 396 12.70 -17.05 -4.07
C VAL A 396 12.93 -17.79 -2.74
N LEU A 397 13.39 -17.11 -1.68
CA LEU A 397 13.63 -17.71 -0.36
C LEU A 397 12.46 -17.54 0.61
N ARG A 398 11.41 -16.80 0.22
CA ARG A 398 10.28 -16.51 1.10
C ARG A 398 9.41 -17.75 1.29
N VAL A 399 9.40 -18.28 2.51
CA VAL A 399 8.61 -19.45 2.89
C VAL A 399 7.78 -19.18 4.13
N PRO A 400 6.54 -19.71 4.22
CA PRO A 400 5.74 -19.53 5.41
C PRO A 400 6.40 -20.19 6.62
N ARG A 401 6.07 -19.68 7.81
CA ARG A 401 6.44 -20.34 9.08
C ARG A 401 6.01 -21.80 9.08
N ARG A 402 6.76 -22.63 9.81
CA ARG A 402 6.43 -24.03 10.05
C ARG A 402 5.05 -24.11 10.73
N PRO A 403 4.19 -25.06 10.33
CA PRO A 403 2.87 -25.24 10.93
C PRO A 403 2.96 -25.62 12.41
N SER A 404 4.00 -26.35 12.79
CA SER A 404 4.32 -26.69 14.19
C SER A 404 5.66 -26.07 14.57
N PRO A 405 5.71 -25.09 15.49
CA PRO A 405 6.96 -24.49 15.94
C PRO A 405 7.77 -25.47 16.78
N ARG A 406 9.10 -25.36 16.70
CA ARG A 406 10.03 -26.05 17.60
C ARG A 406 9.87 -25.49 19.01
N THR A 407 9.90 -26.37 20.00
CA THR A 407 9.89 -25.99 21.42
C THR A 407 11.15 -25.24 21.82
N GLN A 408 12.27 -25.50 21.13
CA GLN A 408 13.53 -24.82 21.35
C GLN A 408 14.34 -24.75 20.05
N VAL A 409 14.80 -23.55 19.72
CA VAL A 409 15.78 -23.27 18.68
C VAL A 409 17.07 -22.83 19.37
N PRO A 410 18.25 -23.36 19.01
CA PRO A 410 19.52 -22.93 19.59
C PRO A 410 19.82 -21.44 19.38
N ALA A 411 20.55 -20.84 20.32
CA ALA A 411 21.11 -19.51 20.12
C ALA A 411 22.11 -19.50 18.96
N GLY A 412 22.14 -18.42 18.19
CA GLY A 412 22.97 -18.27 16.99
C GLY A 412 22.38 -18.89 15.74
N SER A 413 21.26 -19.63 15.81
CA SER A 413 20.61 -20.17 14.61
C SER A 413 20.12 -19.04 13.70
N VAL A 414 20.49 -19.12 12.42
CA VAL A 414 20.02 -18.26 11.35
C VAL A 414 18.81 -18.92 10.70
N ALA A 415 17.72 -18.18 10.59
CA ALA A 415 16.46 -18.73 10.10
C ALA A 415 15.71 -17.76 9.21
N ILE A 416 14.88 -18.30 8.32
CA ILE A 416 14.03 -17.53 7.41
C ILE A 416 12.56 -17.89 7.57
N ALA A 417 11.70 -16.88 7.45
CA ALA A 417 10.26 -17.05 7.31
C ALA A 417 9.62 -15.77 6.75
N ASN A 418 8.63 -15.94 5.87
CA ASN A 418 7.95 -14.87 5.15
C ASN A 418 8.98 -13.94 4.49
N ASP A 419 8.94 -12.65 4.81
CA ASP A 419 9.81 -11.62 4.26
C ASP A 419 11.08 -11.37 5.09
N TYR A 420 11.35 -12.21 6.11
CA TYR A 420 12.38 -11.93 7.11
C TYR A 420 13.40 -13.07 7.27
N THR A 421 14.64 -12.66 7.52
CA THR A 421 15.68 -13.47 8.15
C THR A 421 15.78 -13.03 9.62
N VAL A 422 16.11 -13.95 10.53
CA VAL A 422 16.44 -13.66 11.94
C VAL A 422 17.65 -14.47 12.37
N ILE A 423 18.30 -14.02 13.45
CA ILE A 423 19.29 -14.81 14.19
C ILE A 423 18.82 -14.90 15.64
N TYR A 424 18.64 -16.11 16.14
CA TYR A 424 18.13 -16.32 17.50
C TYR A 424 19.18 -15.88 18.53
N PRO A 425 18.91 -14.87 19.39
CA PRO A 425 19.90 -14.35 20.33
C PRO A 425 20.09 -15.27 21.56
N ALA A 426 19.08 -16.08 21.87
CA ALA A 426 19.04 -17.00 23.00
C ALA A 426 18.20 -18.23 22.64
N PRO A 427 18.25 -19.33 23.43
CA PRO A 427 17.41 -20.50 23.17
C PRO A 427 15.93 -20.18 23.40
N THR A 428 15.14 -20.10 22.33
CA THR A 428 13.70 -19.80 22.41
C THR A 428 12.90 -20.71 21.48
N PRO A 429 11.58 -20.93 21.72
CA PRO A 429 10.72 -21.58 20.75
C PRO A 429 10.71 -20.83 19.41
N GLY A 430 10.57 -21.55 18.29
CA GLY A 430 10.68 -20.94 16.97
C GLY A 430 10.07 -21.80 15.87
N GLY A 431 9.29 -21.18 14.98
CA GLY A 431 8.64 -21.83 13.85
C GLY A 431 9.23 -21.45 12.50
N TRP A 432 10.52 -21.17 12.43
CA TRP A 432 11.20 -20.67 11.23
C TRP A 432 12.09 -21.76 10.65
N SER A 433 12.37 -21.68 9.35
CA SER A 433 13.26 -22.64 8.69
C SER A 433 14.71 -22.26 9.00
N LEU A 434 15.44 -23.15 9.69
CA LEU A 434 16.82 -22.98 10.08
C LEU A 434 17.74 -23.25 8.88
N ILE A 435 18.50 -22.24 8.46
CA ILE A 435 19.36 -22.32 7.27
C ILE A 435 20.85 -22.30 7.62
N GLY A 436 21.22 -21.93 8.85
CA GLY A 436 22.60 -21.93 9.28
C GLY A 436 22.79 -21.50 10.72
N THR A 437 24.04 -21.25 11.08
CA THR A 437 24.47 -20.79 12.39
C THR A 437 25.42 -19.61 12.24
N LEU A 438 25.15 -18.52 12.96
CA LEU A 438 26.04 -17.37 13.05
C LEU A 438 27.38 -17.81 13.65
N THR A 439 28.47 -17.44 12.99
CA THR A 439 29.82 -17.66 13.49
C THR A 439 30.39 -16.33 14.01
N GLY A 440 31.17 -16.41 15.10
CA GLY A 440 31.73 -15.23 15.77
C GLY A 440 30.86 -14.71 16.92
N GLU A 441 30.86 -13.39 17.11
CA GLU A 441 30.18 -12.74 18.23
C GLU A 441 28.65 -12.78 18.10
N ALA A 442 27.98 -13.07 19.21
CA ALA A 442 26.53 -13.04 19.33
C ALA A 442 25.97 -11.64 19.03
N LEU A 443 24.74 -11.58 18.52
CA LEU A 443 24.07 -10.31 18.24
C LEU A 443 23.67 -9.53 19.50
N TRP A 444 23.56 -10.21 20.62
CA TRP A 444 23.09 -9.62 21.88
C TRP A 444 23.86 -10.16 23.07
N GLN A 445 24.32 -9.25 23.92
CA GLN A 445 25.10 -9.54 25.11
C GLN A 445 24.76 -8.53 26.22
N THR A 446 24.43 -9.00 27.43
CA THR A 446 23.99 -8.14 28.53
C THR A 446 25.11 -7.32 29.17
N ASP A 447 26.37 -7.68 28.91
CA ASP A 447 27.57 -7.01 29.42
C ASP A 447 28.18 -6.00 28.43
N ARG A 448 27.53 -5.78 27.29
CA ARG A 448 27.95 -4.83 26.24
C ARG A 448 27.11 -3.54 26.30
N GLU A 449 27.73 -2.40 25.97
CA GLU A 449 27.04 -1.10 25.84
C GLU A 449 27.26 -0.51 24.42
N PRO A 450 26.24 -0.44 23.56
CA PRO A 450 24.89 -0.99 23.74
C PRO A 450 24.89 -2.54 23.65
N PRO A 451 23.90 -3.22 24.25
CA PRO A 451 23.86 -4.69 24.32
C PRO A 451 23.66 -5.35 22.95
N ASN A 452 23.05 -4.64 22.00
CA ASN A 452 22.87 -5.12 20.63
C ASN A 452 24.09 -4.80 19.75
N ARG A 453 24.53 -5.78 18.95
CA ARG A 453 25.56 -5.60 17.91
C ARG A 453 25.02 -4.88 16.68
N VAL A 454 23.76 -5.12 16.35
CA VAL A 454 23.01 -4.49 15.25
C VAL A 454 21.94 -3.57 15.83
N ASP A 455 21.52 -2.56 15.10
CA ASP A 455 20.43 -1.67 15.51
C ASP A 455 19.48 -1.40 14.33
N VAL A 456 18.26 -0.96 14.63
CA VAL A 456 17.26 -0.59 13.62
C VAL A 456 17.87 0.46 12.69
N GLY A 457 17.83 0.18 11.40
CA GLY A 457 18.43 1.03 10.37
C GLY A 457 19.77 0.55 9.83
N ASP A 458 20.47 -0.35 10.51
CA ASP A 458 21.70 -0.93 9.98
C ASP A 458 21.43 -1.78 8.73
N THR A 459 22.36 -1.72 7.78
CA THR A 459 22.42 -2.62 6.64
C THR A 459 23.25 -3.85 7.01
N VAL A 460 22.72 -5.04 6.76
CA VAL A 460 23.37 -6.32 7.09
C VAL A 460 23.70 -7.08 5.82
N VAL A 461 24.92 -7.61 5.76
CA VAL A 461 25.39 -8.48 4.68
C VAL A 461 25.85 -9.80 5.28
N PHE A 462 25.30 -10.90 4.80
CA PHE A 462 25.69 -12.24 5.25
C PHE A 462 26.83 -12.80 4.40
N ARG A 463 27.79 -13.47 5.03
CA ARG A 463 28.88 -14.18 4.35
C ARG A 463 28.88 -15.66 4.71
N ALA A 464 28.98 -16.52 3.71
CA ALA A 464 29.24 -17.94 3.94
C ALA A 464 30.68 -18.15 4.40
N VAL A 465 30.88 -18.97 5.44
CA VAL A 465 32.20 -19.36 5.97
C VAL A 465 32.34 -20.85 6.21
#